data_AF-A0A7S4R7F4-F1
#
_entry.id   AF-A0A7S4R7F4-F1
#
_cell.length_a   1.000
_cell.length_b   1.000
_cell.length_c   1.000
_cell.angle_alpha   90.00
_cell.angle_beta   90.00
_cell.angle_gamma   90.00
#
_symmetry.space_group_name_H-M   'P 1'
#
loop_
_entity.id
_entity.type
_entity.pdbx_description
1 polymer ?
#
loop_
_entity_poly.entity_id
_entity_poly.type
_entity_poly.pdbx_seq_one_letter_code
_entity_poly.pdbx_strand_id
1 'polypeptide(L)'
;MKRRLYLKDGVLHHPEIGRGLNGLAMCAIQYYSTRQQGDEDDDEEEEETWEDRAIALLEKSLEQYIEYKPPLSPTKQSNDQDNSNDDDDDYFTNPNHPPNHYDVSHINVNIALLHRQMGKHADAMKYYNEALRIKLLHSEDKEEEDESIVRLYLDIGDCQIYVEDYFSAKFSYEEALRIQFRMKETKDENSNNDDDEEEDDNKTTRFFSFLDSKDEDELQNMRLEQEKKRRKEEEEKLKKSTSMEGVIHHNLGRIYAHEGD
;
A
#
# COMPACT_ATOMS: atom_id res chain seq x y z
N MET A 1 -28.94 -9.63 -15.45
CA MET A 1 -28.08 -10.06 -14.32
C MET A 1 -28.53 -9.32 -13.07
N LYS A 2 -29.04 -10.02 -12.05
CA LYS A 2 -29.28 -9.40 -10.74
C LYS A 2 -27.91 -9.24 -10.08
N ARG A 3 -27.37 -8.02 -10.00
CA ARG A 3 -26.19 -7.74 -9.17
C ARG A 3 -26.59 -8.08 -7.73
N ARG A 4 -26.09 -9.19 -7.19
CA ARG A 4 -26.40 -9.60 -5.81
C ARG A 4 -25.55 -8.74 -4.89
N LEU A 5 -26.22 -7.80 -4.24
CA LEU A 5 -25.68 -6.92 -3.23
C LEU A 5 -25.33 -7.74 -1.96
N TYR A 6 -24.15 -7.55 -1.40
CA TYR A 6 -23.72 -8.21 -0.15
C TYR A 6 -23.93 -7.26 1.03
N LEU A 7 -24.73 -7.67 2.02
CA LEU A 7 -24.91 -6.92 3.26
C LEU A 7 -24.14 -7.59 4.40
N LYS A 8 -23.31 -6.81 5.08
CA LYS A 8 -22.64 -7.16 6.34
C LYS A 8 -22.97 -6.09 7.37
N ASP A 9 -23.46 -6.48 8.54
CA ASP A 9 -23.82 -5.58 9.64
C ASP A 9 -24.76 -4.42 9.24
N GLY A 10 -25.63 -4.65 8.25
CA GLY A 10 -26.55 -3.63 7.71
C GLY A 10 -25.92 -2.65 6.72
N VAL A 11 -24.61 -2.76 6.46
CA VAL A 11 -23.87 -1.98 5.47
C VAL A 11 -23.74 -2.76 4.17
N LEU A 12 -23.93 -2.05 3.06
CA LEU A 12 -23.81 -2.62 1.73
C LEU A 12 -22.34 -2.61 1.28
N HIS A 13 -21.83 -3.77 0.85
CA HIS A 13 -20.50 -3.91 0.27
C HIS A 13 -20.59 -4.34 -1.20
N HIS A 14 -20.01 -3.54 -2.09
CA HIS A 14 -19.94 -3.86 -3.52
C HIS A 14 -18.81 -3.09 -4.22
N PRO A 15 -18.02 -3.72 -5.13
CA PRO A 15 -16.90 -3.06 -5.82
C PRO A 15 -17.27 -1.76 -6.53
N GLU A 16 -18.43 -1.71 -7.17
CA GLU A 16 -18.94 -0.50 -7.84
C GLU A 16 -19.18 0.69 -6.88
N ILE A 17 -19.52 0.42 -5.60
CA ILE A 17 -19.62 1.46 -4.57
C ILE A 17 -18.22 1.97 -4.24
N GLY A 18 -17.24 1.06 -4.12
CA GLY A 18 -15.83 1.42 -4.01
C GLY A 18 -15.38 2.34 -5.14
N ARG A 19 -15.60 1.96 -6.40
CA ARG A 19 -15.30 2.82 -7.57
C ARG A 19 -15.91 4.23 -7.45
N GLY A 20 -17.18 4.32 -7.02
CA GLY A 20 -17.86 5.59 -6.83
C GLY A 20 -17.22 6.44 -5.74
N LEU A 21 -16.88 5.84 -4.60
CA LEU A 21 -16.20 6.51 -3.48
C LEU A 21 -14.80 7.00 -3.87
N ASN A 22 -14.03 6.20 -4.61
CA ASN A 22 -12.75 6.62 -5.16
C ASN A 22 -12.90 7.83 -6.09
N GLY A 23 -13.90 7.82 -6.99
CA GLY A 23 -14.19 8.96 -7.86
C GLY A 23 -14.54 10.24 -7.07
N LEU A 24 -15.35 10.12 -6.02
CA LEU A 24 -15.68 11.24 -5.13
C LEU A 24 -14.45 11.79 -4.42
N ALA A 25 -13.57 10.91 -3.92
CA ALA A 25 -12.31 11.31 -3.29
C ALA A 25 -11.43 12.09 -4.27
N MET A 26 -11.26 11.59 -5.51
CA MET A 26 -10.48 12.28 -6.54
C MET A 26 -11.04 13.66 -6.88
N CYS A 27 -12.38 13.81 -6.96
CA CYS A 27 -13.00 15.11 -7.15
C CYS A 27 -12.72 16.06 -5.97
N ALA A 28 -12.78 15.56 -4.73
CA ALA A 28 -12.46 16.36 -3.55
C ALA A 28 -10.99 16.81 -3.57
N ILE A 29 -10.04 15.92 -3.82
CA ILE A 29 -8.60 16.23 -3.93
C ILE A 29 -8.38 17.33 -4.97
N GLN A 30 -8.96 17.18 -6.17
CA GLN A 30 -8.81 18.18 -7.23
C GLN A 30 -9.42 19.54 -6.85
N TYR A 31 -10.57 19.54 -6.17
CA TYR A 31 -11.24 20.76 -5.74
C TYR A 31 -10.44 21.51 -4.68
N TYR A 32 -9.94 20.83 -3.64
CA TYR A 32 -9.23 21.49 -2.54
C TYR A 32 -7.78 21.85 -2.89
N SER A 33 -7.09 21.04 -3.70
CA SER A 33 -5.72 21.34 -4.16
C SER A 33 -5.65 22.61 -5.02
N THR A 34 -6.72 22.93 -5.76
CA THR A 34 -6.80 24.17 -6.56
C THR A 34 -7.20 25.39 -5.73
N ARG A 35 -7.88 25.19 -4.60
CA ARG A 35 -8.32 26.26 -3.71
C ARG A 35 -7.22 26.75 -2.77
N GLN A 36 -6.31 25.88 -2.31
CA GLN A 36 -5.12 26.28 -1.55
C GLN A 36 -4.17 27.22 -2.32
N GLN A 37 -4.32 27.37 -3.64
CA GLN A 37 -3.57 28.35 -4.43
C GLN A 37 -4.17 29.77 -4.43
N GLY A 38 -5.32 29.98 -3.78
CA GLY A 38 -6.00 31.27 -3.70
C GLY A 38 -6.50 31.58 -2.29
N ASP A 39 -5.75 32.46 -1.62
CA ASP A 39 -6.07 33.22 -0.40
C ASP A 39 -6.38 32.41 0.88
N GLU A 40 -5.42 32.44 1.81
CA GLU A 40 -5.56 32.05 3.22
C GLU A 40 -6.29 33.17 3.98
N ASP A 41 -7.53 32.93 4.39
CA ASP A 41 -8.11 33.63 5.54
C ASP A 41 -8.12 32.63 6.71
N ASP A 42 -7.38 33.02 7.74
CA ASP A 42 -7.19 32.36 9.03
C ASP A 42 -8.53 32.02 9.71
N ASP A 43 -8.73 30.75 10.06
CA ASP A 43 -9.52 30.38 11.24
C ASP A 43 -8.87 29.14 11.89
N GLU A 44 -8.23 29.36 13.04
CA GLU A 44 -7.63 28.37 13.92
C GLU A 44 -8.71 27.58 14.68
N GLU A 45 -9.32 26.58 14.03
CA GLU A 45 -9.90 25.44 14.74
C GLU A 45 -9.25 24.16 14.20
N GLU A 46 -9.04 23.15 15.05
CA GLU A 46 -8.56 21.81 14.67
C GLU A 46 -9.59 21.11 13.77
N GLU A 47 -9.82 21.65 12.57
CA GLU A 47 -10.67 21.11 11.54
C GLU A 47 -9.88 20.05 10.77
N GLU A 48 -10.40 18.82 10.80
CA GLU A 48 -9.97 17.70 9.96
C GLU A 48 -9.64 18.19 8.54
N THR A 49 -8.38 18.05 8.12
CA THR A 49 -7.91 18.64 6.87
C THR A 49 -8.61 17.97 5.68
N TRP A 50 -8.62 18.62 4.51
CA TRP A 50 -9.24 18.01 3.33
C TRP A 50 -8.54 16.71 2.92
N GLU A 51 -7.24 16.59 3.21
CA GLU A 51 -6.45 15.37 3.03
C GLU A 51 -7.01 14.23 3.90
N ASP A 52 -7.27 14.49 5.18
CA ASP A 52 -7.84 13.49 6.10
C ASP A 52 -9.23 13.02 5.62
N ARG A 53 -10.07 13.95 5.16
CA ARG A 53 -11.39 13.61 4.56
C ARG A 53 -11.26 12.79 3.27
N ALA A 54 -10.30 13.12 2.42
CA ALA A 54 -10.03 12.39 1.19
C ALA A 54 -9.53 10.97 1.47
N ILE A 55 -8.60 10.82 2.43
CA ILE A 55 -8.10 9.52 2.90
C ILE A 55 -9.27 8.69 3.43
N ALA A 56 -10.13 9.24 4.29
CA ALA A 56 -11.27 8.52 4.84
C ALA A 56 -12.24 8.01 3.76
N LEU A 57 -12.45 8.75 2.66
CA LEU A 57 -13.25 8.29 1.52
C LEU A 57 -12.57 7.15 0.75
N LEU A 58 -11.25 7.23 0.57
CA LEU A 58 -10.48 6.18 -0.11
C LEU A 58 -10.40 4.90 0.73
N GLU A 59 -10.26 5.00 2.05
CA GLU A 59 -10.29 3.84 2.96
C GLU A 59 -11.67 3.16 2.95
N LYS A 60 -12.75 3.94 3.01
CA LYS A 60 -14.11 3.42 2.80
C LYS A 60 -14.27 2.76 1.43
N SER A 61 -13.61 3.29 0.41
CA SER A 61 -13.57 2.65 -0.89
C SER A 61 -12.90 1.26 -0.80
N LEU A 62 -11.74 1.14 -0.14
CA LEU A 62 -11.06 -0.15 0.06
C LEU A 62 -11.93 -1.17 0.82
N GLU A 63 -12.61 -0.73 1.89
CA GLU A 63 -13.52 -1.59 2.66
C GLU A 63 -14.59 -2.25 1.78
N GLN A 64 -15.07 -1.56 0.73
CA GLN A 64 -16.04 -2.11 -0.20
C GLN A 64 -15.48 -3.28 -1.03
N TYR A 65 -14.17 -3.34 -1.24
CA TYR A 65 -13.51 -4.45 -1.94
C TYR A 65 -13.13 -5.56 -0.97
N ILE A 66 -12.60 -5.22 0.21
CA ILE A 66 -12.14 -6.18 1.23
C ILE A 66 -13.31 -6.99 1.80
N GLU A 67 -14.39 -6.32 2.17
CA GLU A 67 -15.54 -6.95 2.82
C GLU A 67 -16.52 -7.59 1.83
N TYR A 68 -16.31 -7.39 0.53
CA TYR A 68 -17.17 -7.95 -0.48
C TYR A 68 -16.86 -9.44 -0.71
N LYS A 69 -17.80 -10.29 -0.27
CA LYS A 69 -17.78 -11.73 -0.56
C LYS A 69 -18.70 -12.03 -1.75
N PRO A 70 -18.18 -12.48 -2.91
CA PRO A 70 -19.02 -12.82 -4.03
C PRO A 70 -19.96 -13.97 -3.64
N PRO A 71 -21.21 -14.00 -4.13
CA PRO A 71 -22.07 -15.15 -3.92
C PRO A 71 -21.42 -16.38 -4.54
N LEU A 72 -21.26 -17.45 -3.73
CA LEU A 72 -20.77 -18.75 -4.20
C LEU A 72 -21.46 -19.11 -5.52
N SER A 73 -20.65 -19.42 -6.55
CA SER A 73 -21.18 -19.84 -7.84
C SER A 73 -22.06 -21.09 -7.65
N PRO A 74 -23.21 -21.19 -8.35
CA PRO A 74 -24.12 -22.33 -8.20
C PRO A 74 -23.55 -23.66 -8.73
N THR A 75 -22.30 -23.71 -9.19
CA THR A 75 -21.69 -24.89 -9.82
C THR A 75 -21.04 -25.89 -8.88
N LYS A 76 -21.13 -25.73 -7.55
CA LYS A 76 -20.87 -26.81 -6.59
C LYS A 76 -22.10 -27.12 -5.73
N GLN A 77 -23.22 -27.42 -6.39
CA GLN A 77 -24.17 -28.42 -5.88
C GLN A 77 -23.83 -29.77 -6.54
N SER A 78 -22.63 -30.28 -6.29
CA SER A 78 -22.39 -31.71 -6.43
C SER A 78 -22.05 -32.21 -5.04
N ASN A 79 -22.93 -33.09 -4.56
CA ASN A 79 -22.67 -34.02 -3.48
C ASN A 79 -21.21 -34.46 -3.57
N ASP A 80 -20.44 -34.22 -2.52
CA ASP A 80 -19.55 -35.22 -1.94
C ASP A 80 -19.15 -34.70 -0.55
N GLN A 81 -19.38 -35.55 0.45
CA GLN A 81 -18.78 -35.39 1.76
C GLN A 81 -17.29 -35.68 1.61
N ASP A 82 -16.51 -34.72 1.13
CA ASP A 82 -15.06 -34.77 1.27
C ASP A 82 -14.62 -33.59 2.15
N ASN A 83 -14.19 -33.97 3.36
CA ASN A 83 -13.32 -33.17 4.19
C ASN A 83 -12.02 -32.92 3.42
N SER A 84 -11.87 -31.74 2.82
CA SER A 84 -10.54 -31.19 2.57
C SER A 84 -10.53 -29.71 2.93
N ASN A 85 -9.61 -29.35 3.81
CA ASN A 85 -9.32 -27.99 4.25
C ASN A 85 -8.54 -27.22 3.16
N ASP A 86 -8.90 -27.37 1.89
CA ASP A 86 -8.10 -26.89 0.74
C ASP A 86 -8.70 -25.64 0.05
N ASP A 87 -9.85 -25.13 0.51
CA ASP A 87 -10.56 -24.00 -0.14
C ASP A 87 -10.18 -22.60 0.43
N ASP A 88 -9.31 -22.50 1.45
CA ASP A 88 -8.92 -21.21 2.06
C ASP A 88 -7.64 -20.59 1.45
N ASP A 89 -6.78 -21.38 0.78
CA ASP A 89 -5.48 -20.92 0.27
C ASP A 89 -5.56 -20.15 -1.07
N ASP A 90 -6.66 -20.29 -1.84
CA ASP A 90 -6.86 -19.60 -3.13
C ASP A 90 -7.53 -18.21 -2.99
N TYR A 91 -8.03 -17.86 -1.79
CA TYR A 91 -8.74 -16.60 -1.57
C TYR A 91 -7.81 -15.38 -1.63
N PHE A 92 -6.58 -15.50 -1.11
CA PHE A 92 -5.63 -14.38 -1.03
C PHE A 92 -4.74 -14.24 -2.27
N THR A 93 -4.63 -15.29 -3.08
CA THR A 93 -3.69 -15.38 -4.21
C THR A 93 -4.36 -15.21 -5.56
N ASN A 94 -5.69 -15.25 -5.66
CA ASN A 94 -6.38 -15.08 -6.94
C ASN A 94 -6.39 -13.60 -7.39
N PRO A 95 -5.81 -13.23 -8.55
CA PRO A 95 -5.78 -11.84 -9.05
C PRO A 95 -7.16 -11.27 -9.37
N ASN A 96 -8.13 -12.13 -9.68
CA ASN A 96 -9.50 -11.74 -10.03
C ASN A 96 -10.40 -11.58 -8.79
N HIS A 97 -9.87 -11.85 -7.59
CA HIS A 97 -10.60 -11.69 -6.36
C HIS A 97 -10.74 -10.20 -5.99
N PRO A 98 -11.89 -9.73 -5.47
CA PRO A 98 -12.14 -8.29 -5.25
C PRO A 98 -11.08 -7.53 -4.44
N PRO A 99 -10.51 -8.06 -3.35
CA PRO A 99 -9.37 -7.46 -2.63
C PRO A 99 -8.07 -7.36 -3.46
N ASN A 100 -7.91 -8.20 -4.49
CA ASN A 100 -6.75 -8.22 -5.38
C ASN A 100 -7.02 -7.52 -6.72
N HIS A 101 -8.18 -6.89 -6.88
CA HIS A 101 -8.56 -6.22 -8.13
C HIS A 101 -7.67 -4.98 -8.39
N TYR A 102 -7.36 -4.68 -9.65
CA TYR A 102 -6.46 -3.56 -10.02
C TYR A 102 -6.90 -2.19 -9.46
N ASP A 103 -8.21 -1.93 -9.37
CA ASP A 103 -8.77 -0.75 -8.69
C ASP A 103 -8.24 -0.58 -7.25
N VAL A 104 -8.07 -1.67 -6.50
CA VAL A 104 -7.55 -1.65 -5.12
C VAL A 104 -6.11 -1.13 -5.11
N SER A 105 -5.30 -1.52 -6.10
CA SER A 105 -3.93 -0.99 -6.28
C SER A 105 -3.96 0.53 -6.49
N HIS A 106 -4.84 1.04 -7.36
CA HIS A 106 -4.98 2.48 -7.59
C HIS A 106 -5.42 3.25 -6.34
N ILE A 107 -6.39 2.73 -5.59
CA ILE A 107 -6.87 3.37 -4.36
C ILE A 107 -5.73 3.44 -3.34
N ASN A 108 -4.97 2.36 -3.17
CA ASN A 108 -3.80 2.33 -2.29
C ASN A 108 -2.74 3.37 -2.72
N VAL A 109 -2.44 3.50 -4.02
CA VAL A 109 -1.52 4.53 -4.53
C VAL A 109 -1.99 5.94 -4.17
N ASN A 110 -3.29 6.23 -4.32
CA ASN A 110 -3.85 7.54 -4.00
C ASN A 110 -3.73 7.86 -2.50
N ILE A 111 -4.04 6.90 -1.63
CA ILE A 111 -3.86 7.05 -0.17
C ILE A 111 -2.39 7.28 0.17
N ALA A 112 -1.50 6.49 -0.42
CA ALA A 112 -0.06 6.61 -0.21
C ALA A 112 0.47 7.99 -0.60
N LEU A 113 0.02 8.53 -1.74
CA LEU A 113 0.39 9.87 -2.20
C LEU A 113 -0.05 10.96 -1.21
N LEU A 114 -1.27 10.88 -0.69
CA LEU A 114 -1.77 11.84 0.31
C LEU A 114 -0.94 11.75 1.59
N HIS A 115 -0.70 10.56 2.13
CA HIS A 115 0.17 10.39 3.29
C HIS A 115 1.58 10.94 3.05
N ARG A 116 2.14 10.72 1.86
CA ARG A 116 3.46 11.26 1.50
C ARG A 116 3.44 12.79 1.45
N GLN A 117 2.39 13.41 0.91
CA GLN A 117 2.22 14.87 0.90
C GLN A 117 2.10 15.45 2.32
N MET A 118 1.49 14.70 3.24
CA MET A 118 1.41 15.06 4.65
C MET A 118 2.72 14.78 5.44
N GLY A 119 3.78 14.28 4.80
CA GLY A 119 5.02 13.88 5.47
C GLY A 119 4.93 12.57 6.27
N LYS A 120 3.81 11.85 6.19
CA LYS A 120 3.57 10.55 6.85
C LYS A 120 4.17 9.40 6.02
N HIS A 121 5.48 9.43 5.80
CA HIS A 121 6.18 8.51 4.88
C HIS A 121 6.06 7.02 5.26
N ALA A 122 6.10 6.69 6.56
CA ALA A 122 5.96 5.32 7.03
C ALA A 122 4.56 4.74 6.76
N ASP A 123 3.51 5.57 6.82
CA ASP A 123 2.14 5.15 6.48
C ASP A 123 1.99 5.03 4.97
N ALA A 124 2.51 5.99 4.20
CA ALA A 124 2.52 5.93 2.73
C ALA A 124 3.14 4.61 2.22
N MET A 125 4.25 4.18 2.82
CA MET A 125 4.90 2.91 2.47
C MET A 125 3.98 1.70 2.62
N LYS A 126 3.10 1.65 3.62
CA LYS A 126 2.19 0.50 3.81
C LYS A 126 1.27 0.35 2.61
N TYR A 127 0.65 1.44 2.18
CA TYR A 127 -0.25 1.45 1.03
C TYR A 127 0.50 1.23 -0.29
N TYR A 128 1.69 1.83 -0.48
CA TYR A 128 2.49 1.55 -1.69
C TYR A 128 2.91 0.08 -1.80
N ASN A 129 3.31 -0.55 -0.69
CA ASN A 129 3.66 -1.98 -0.69
C ASN A 129 2.45 -2.86 -1.01
N GLU A 130 1.26 -2.52 -0.51
CA GLU A 130 0.05 -3.27 -0.86
C GLU A 130 -0.34 -3.07 -2.34
N ALA A 131 -0.21 -1.84 -2.85
CA ALA A 131 -0.41 -1.58 -4.28
C ALA A 131 0.57 -2.38 -5.14
N LEU A 132 1.84 -2.44 -4.74
CA LEU A 132 2.91 -3.20 -5.41
C LEU A 132 2.62 -4.70 -5.38
N ARG A 133 2.23 -5.26 -4.23
CA ARG A 133 1.83 -6.66 -4.10
C ARG A 133 0.74 -7.02 -5.10
N ILE A 134 -0.30 -6.20 -5.21
CA ILE A 134 -1.40 -6.41 -6.15
C ILE A 134 -0.90 -6.31 -7.59
N LYS A 135 -0.09 -5.31 -7.95
CA LYS A 135 0.44 -5.21 -9.32
C LYS A 135 1.32 -6.39 -9.70
N LEU A 136 2.17 -6.85 -8.79
CA LEU A 136 3.01 -8.02 -9.00
C LEU A 136 2.16 -9.28 -9.25
N LEU A 137 1.09 -9.45 -8.47
CA LEU A 137 0.15 -10.56 -8.65
C LEU A 137 -0.48 -10.61 -10.04
N HIS A 138 -0.78 -9.45 -10.64
CA HIS A 138 -1.30 -9.38 -12.01
C HIS A 138 -0.22 -9.48 -13.10
N SER A 139 1.05 -9.28 -12.73
CA SER A 139 2.19 -9.36 -13.65
C SER A 139 2.77 -10.76 -13.79
N GLU A 140 2.54 -11.66 -12.83
CA GLU A 140 3.05 -13.04 -12.91
C GLU A 140 2.53 -13.80 -14.15
N ASP A 141 1.37 -13.40 -14.68
CA ASP A 141 0.75 -14.00 -15.88
C ASP A 141 1.20 -13.34 -17.21
N LYS A 142 1.96 -12.25 -17.16
CA LYS A 142 2.39 -11.50 -18.35
C LYS A 142 3.88 -11.16 -18.26
N GLU A 143 4.64 -11.52 -19.30
CA GLU A 143 6.04 -11.06 -19.49
C GLU A 143 6.16 -9.53 -19.67
N GLU A 144 5.04 -8.80 -19.59
CA GLU A 144 4.99 -7.36 -19.77
C GLU A 144 5.17 -6.66 -18.43
N GLU A 145 6.40 -6.21 -18.20
CA GLU A 145 6.76 -5.40 -17.04
C GLU A 145 6.11 -4.01 -17.16
N ASP A 146 5.23 -3.67 -16.21
CA ASP A 146 4.44 -2.44 -16.21
C ASP A 146 5.26 -1.26 -15.65
N GLU A 147 5.34 -0.15 -16.38
CA GLU A 147 5.96 1.11 -15.96
C GLU A 147 5.46 1.59 -14.58
N SER A 148 4.22 1.26 -14.23
CA SER A 148 3.67 1.59 -12.92
C SER A 148 4.28 0.80 -11.77
N ILE A 149 4.83 -0.40 -12.00
CA ILE A 149 5.60 -1.16 -11.00
C ILE A 149 6.93 -0.45 -10.74
N VAL A 150 7.60 0.02 -11.79
CA VAL A 150 8.81 0.84 -11.66
C VAL A 150 8.52 2.06 -10.79
N ARG A 151 7.44 2.79 -11.10
CA ARG A 151 7.06 3.99 -10.36
C ARG A 151 6.77 3.70 -8.88
N LEU A 152 6.14 2.57 -8.56
CA LEU A 152 5.91 2.14 -7.18
C LEU A 152 7.22 1.91 -6.43
N TYR A 153 8.19 1.20 -7.03
CA TYR A 153 9.50 1.02 -6.42
C TYR A 153 10.23 2.35 -6.18
N LEU A 154 10.14 3.30 -7.13
CA LEU A 154 10.72 4.64 -6.94
C LEU A 154 10.03 5.39 -5.79
N ASP A 155 8.70 5.38 -5.73
CA ASP A 155 7.94 6.08 -4.69
C ASP A 155 8.17 5.44 -3.30
N ILE A 156 8.33 4.12 -3.22
CA ILE A 156 8.73 3.40 -2.00
C ILE A 156 10.15 3.79 -1.59
N GLY A 157 11.09 3.81 -2.54
CA GLY A 157 12.48 4.23 -2.30
C GLY A 157 12.57 5.66 -1.77
N ASP A 158 11.82 6.59 -2.36
CA ASP A 158 11.70 7.97 -1.86
C ASP A 158 11.23 7.98 -0.39
N CYS A 159 10.17 7.24 -0.06
CA CYS A 159 9.66 7.18 1.31
C CYS A 159 10.67 6.54 2.29
N GLN A 160 11.41 5.52 1.85
CA GLN A 160 12.43 4.86 2.64
C GLN A 160 13.58 5.82 2.98
N ILE A 161 13.99 6.69 2.05
CA ILE A 161 14.98 7.75 2.32
C ILE A 161 14.48 8.69 3.42
N TYR A 162 13.22 9.12 3.35
CA TYR A 162 12.65 10.03 4.36
C TYR A 162 12.57 9.41 5.76
N VAL A 163 12.42 8.08 5.86
CA VAL A 163 12.48 7.38 7.17
C VAL A 163 13.90 6.93 7.55
N GLU A 164 14.91 7.35 6.77
CA GLU A 164 16.33 7.03 6.94
C GLU A 164 16.65 5.52 6.78
N ASP A 165 15.81 4.80 6.03
CA ASP A 165 16.04 3.40 5.64
C ASP A 165 16.76 3.35 4.28
N TYR A 166 18.03 3.74 4.30
CA TYR A 166 18.84 3.84 3.09
C TYR A 166 19.10 2.48 2.41
N PHE A 167 19.08 1.38 3.17
CA PHE A 167 19.36 0.05 2.62
C PHE A 167 18.15 -0.55 1.92
N SER A 168 16.96 -0.38 2.48
CA SER A 168 15.74 -0.73 1.75
C SER A 168 15.51 0.21 0.57
N ALA A 169 15.82 1.52 0.70
CA ALA A 169 15.77 2.46 -0.42
C ALA A 169 16.66 2.03 -1.59
N LYS A 170 17.90 1.62 -1.28
CA LYS A 170 18.83 1.08 -2.27
C LYS A 170 18.21 -0.11 -3.01
N PHE A 171 17.70 -1.10 -2.28
CA PHE A 171 17.06 -2.27 -2.88
C PHE A 171 15.88 -1.88 -3.79
N SER A 172 15.00 -1.00 -3.33
CA SER A 172 13.85 -0.56 -4.13
C SER A 172 14.27 0.13 -5.43
N TYR A 173 15.29 0.99 -5.40
CA TYR A 173 15.80 1.62 -6.62
C TYR A 173 16.56 0.65 -7.54
N GLU A 174 17.30 -0.32 -7.00
CA GLU A 174 17.94 -1.37 -7.80
C GLU A 174 16.89 -2.20 -8.58
N GLU A 175 15.79 -2.57 -7.92
CA GLU A 175 14.69 -3.29 -8.58
C GLU A 175 13.98 -2.43 -9.62
N ALA A 176 13.76 -1.13 -9.35
CA ALA A 176 13.21 -0.20 -10.34
C ALA A 176 14.09 -0.12 -11.60
N LEU A 177 15.41 0.03 -11.44
CA LEU A 177 16.36 0.05 -12.56
C LEU A 177 16.38 -1.26 -13.32
N ARG A 178 16.40 -2.39 -12.60
CA ARG A 178 16.41 -3.72 -13.21
C ARG A 178 15.21 -3.92 -14.14
N ILE A 179 14.03 -3.52 -13.69
CA ILE A 179 12.80 -3.56 -14.49
C ILE A 179 12.92 -2.63 -15.70
N GLN A 180 13.36 -1.38 -15.50
CA GLN A 180 13.56 -0.43 -16.61
C GLN A 180 14.54 -0.95 -17.67
N PHE A 181 15.64 -1.59 -17.27
CA PHE A 181 16.60 -2.18 -18.21
C PHE A 181 15.98 -3.30 -19.05
N ARG A 182 15.26 -4.24 -18.42
CA ARG A 182 14.54 -5.30 -19.16
C ARG A 182 13.47 -4.74 -20.11
N MET A 183 12.75 -3.70 -19.69
CA MET A 183 11.79 -3.01 -20.55
C MET A 183 12.44 -2.34 -21.76
N LYS A 184 13.67 -1.83 -21.64
CA LYS A 184 14.42 -1.27 -22.78
C LYS A 184 14.87 -2.37 -23.73
N GLU A 185 15.45 -3.45 -23.21
CA GLU A 185 15.89 -4.60 -24.03
C GLU A 185 14.75 -5.18 -24.89
N THR A 186 13.54 -5.32 -24.33
CA THR A 186 12.36 -5.80 -25.07
C THR A 186 11.82 -4.81 -26.11
N LYS A 187 12.06 -3.50 -25.92
CA LYS A 187 11.70 -2.46 -26.90
C LYS A 187 12.69 -2.42 -28.06
N ASP A 188 13.98 -2.58 -27.78
CA ASP A 188 15.05 -2.58 -28.77
C ASP A 188 14.95 -3.82 -29.69
N GLU A 189 14.51 -4.97 -29.17
CA GLU A 189 14.22 -6.15 -30.00
C GLU A 189 13.03 -5.96 -30.97
N ASN A 190 12.12 -5.03 -30.67
CA ASN A 190 10.90 -4.75 -31.44
C ASN A 190 10.95 -3.47 -32.29
N SER A 191 12.00 -2.66 -32.15
CA SER A 191 12.16 -1.39 -32.86
C SER A 191 13.61 -1.20 -33.30
N ASN A 192 13.87 -1.38 -34.61
CA ASN A 192 15.03 -0.73 -35.24
C ASN A 192 14.69 0.75 -35.37
N ASN A 193 15.04 1.59 -34.40
CA ASN A 193 15.28 3.01 -34.63
C ASN A 193 16.21 3.55 -33.55
N ASP A 194 17.24 4.25 -34.03
CA ASP A 194 18.08 5.17 -33.28
C ASP A 194 17.19 6.29 -32.75
N ASP A 195 16.98 6.37 -31.43
CA ASP A 195 16.47 7.58 -30.80
C ASP A 195 17.18 7.82 -29.47
N ASP A 196 17.79 8.99 -29.42
CA ASP A 196 18.56 9.67 -28.39
C ASP A 196 18.44 9.12 -26.95
N GLU A 197 19.60 8.77 -26.38
CA GLU A 197 19.79 8.61 -24.94
C GLU A 197 19.48 9.96 -24.26
N GLU A 198 18.23 10.17 -23.85
CA GLU A 198 17.94 11.16 -22.81
C GLU A 198 18.66 10.67 -21.55
N GLU A 199 19.81 11.30 -21.30
CA GLU A 199 20.58 11.27 -20.06
C GLU A 199 19.70 11.90 -18.96
N ASP A 200 18.68 11.15 -18.58
CA ASP A 200 17.64 11.60 -17.68
C ASP A 200 18.26 11.63 -16.28
N ASP A 201 18.29 12.83 -15.71
CA ASP A 201 18.81 13.15 -14.37
C ASP A 201 17.87 12.52 -13.31
N ASN A 202 17.90 11.19 -13.29
CA ASN A 202 16.93 10.32 -12.64
C ASN A 202 17.22 10.33 -11.14
N LYS A 203 16.15 10.40 -10.34
CA LYS A 203 16.20 10.35 -8.87
C LYS A 203 17.13 9.23 -8.36
N THR A 204 17.10 8.10 -9.05
CA THR A 204 17.94 6.95 -8.77
C THR A 204 19.43 7.26 -8.90
N THR A 205 19.86 7.96 -9.96
CA THR A 205 21.25 8.38 -10.18
C THR A 205 21.73 9.29 -9.05
N ARG A 206 20.90 10.24 -8.63
CA ARG A 206 21.22 11.14 -7.52
C ARG A 206 21.40 10.39 -6.19
N PHE A 207 20.56 9.39 -5.94
CA PHE A 207 20.67 8.57 -4.74
C PHE A 207 21.94 7.70 -4.73
N PHE A 208 22.26 7.04 -5.85
CA PHE A 208 23.49 6.25 -5.93
C PHE A 208 24.74 7.11 -5.82
N SER A 209 24.75 8.29 -6.45
CA SER A 209 25.84 9.26 -6.27
C SER A 209 25.99 9.70 -4.81
N PHE A 210 24.88 9.89 -4.09
CA PHE A 210 24.92 10.15 -2.65
C PHE A 210 25.57 8.99 -1.88
N LEU A 211 25.19 7.73 -2.15
CA LEU A 211 25.80 6.58 -1.49
C LEU A 211 27.27 6.39 -1.85
N ASP A 212 27.66 6.61 -3.10
CA ASP A 212 29.04 6.50 -3.57
C ASP A 212 29.94 7.60 -2.99
N SER A 213 29.36 8.73 -2.56
CA SER A 213 30.08 9.79 -1.85
C SER A 213 30.42 9.43 -0.40
N LYS A 214 29.84 8.35 0.15
CA LYS A 214 30.07 7.87 1.52
C LYS A 214 31.22 6.89 1.56
N ASP A 215 32.08 7.02 2.57
CA ASP A 215 33.10 6.00 2.83
C ASP A 215 32.51 4.78 3.58
N GLU A 216 33.31 3.72 3.69
CA GLU A 216 32.85 2.47 4.30
C GLU A 216 32.47 2.66 5.78
N ASP A 217 33.18 3.53 6.51
CA ASP A 217 32.91 3.81 7.92
C ASP A 217 31.57 4.58 8.09
N GLU A 218 31.29 5.57 7.23
CA GLU A 218 30.03 6.29 7.19
C GLU A 218 28.86 5.34 6.88
N LEU A 219 29.02 4.46 5.89
CA LEU A 219 28.00 3.45 5.55
C LEU A 219 27.76 2.47 6.71
N GLN A 220 28.81 2.03 7.41
CA GLN A 220 28.67 1.17 8.60
C GLN A 220 27.96 1.89 9.74
N ASN A 221 28.27 3.17 9.96
CA ASN A 221 27.57 3.99 10.95
C ASN A 221 26.09 4.13 10.62
N MET A 222 25.74 4.39 9.35
CA MET A 222 24.35 4.43 8.90
C MET A 222 23.61 3.10 9.15
N ARG A 223 24.24 1.95 8.86
CA ARG A 223 23.66 0.62 9.18
C ARG A 223 23.39 0.47 10.66
N LEU A 224 24.36 0.85 11.49
CA LEU A 224 24.27 0.70 12.94
C LEU A 224 23.17 1.60 13.53
N GLU A 225 23.05 2.84 13.05
CA GLU A 225 21.99 3.75 13.47
C GLU A 225 20.60 3.22 13.10
N GLN A 226 20.46 2.70 11.88
CA GLN A 226 19.21 2.08 11.46
C GLN A 226 18.87 0.84 12.30
N GLU A 227 19.83 -0.03 12.60
CA GLU A 227 19.59 -1.21 13.42
C GLU A 227 19.17 -0.82 14.85
N LYS A 228 19.82 0.21 15.43
CA LYS A 228 19.42 0.75 16.74
C LYS A 228 17.99 1.28 16.73
N LYS A 229 17.61 2.01 15.68
CA LYS A 229 16.25 2.54 15.49
C LYS A 229 15.23 1.39 15.43
N ARG A 230 15.50 0.36 14.61
CA ARG A 230 14.66 -0.84 14.50
C ARG A 230 14.51 -1.58 15.82
N ARG A 231 15.60 -1.83 16.55
CA ARG A 231 15.57 -2.48 17.87
C ARG A 231 14.73 -1.68 18.86
N LYS A 232 14.87 -0.35 18.87
CA LYS A 232 14.08 0.52 19.75
C LYS A 232 12.58 0.45 19.42
N GLU A 233 12.22 0.46 18.14
CA GLU A 233 10.83 0.31 17.70
C GLU A 233 10.25 -1.07 18.04
N GLU A 234 11.04 -2.14 17.89
CA GLU A 234 10.66 -3.50 18.28
C GLU A 234 10.45 -3.61 19.80
N GLU A 235 11.33 -3.02 20.60
CA GLU A 235 11.18 -2.95 22.06
C GLU A 235 9.93 -2.17 22.48
N GLU A 236 9.62 -1.05 21.82
CA GLU A 236 8.40 -0.28 22.08
C GLU A 236 7.13 -1.05 21.71
N LYS A 237 7.14 -1.76 20.57
CA LYS A 237 6.04 -2.65 20.17
C LYS A 237 5.83 -3.77 21.20
N LEU A 238 6.91 -4.39 21.68
CA LEU A 238 6.85 -5.44 22.69
C LEU A 238 6.30 -4.93 24.03
N LYS A 239 6.72 -3.73 24.46
CA LYS A 239 6.17 -3.07 25.66
C LYS A 239 4.68 -2.78 25.54
N LYS A 240 4.21 -2.32 24.37
CA LYS A 240 2.76 -2.11 24.12
C LYS A 240 1.99 -3.43 24.14
N SER A 241 2.52 -4.48 23.51
CA SER A 241 1.89 -5.82 23.50
C SER A 241 1.76 -6.41 24.91
N THR A 242 2.85 -6.41 25.68
CA THR A 242 2.84 -6.90 27.07
C THR A 242 1.93 -6.09 27.98
N SER A 243 1.86 -4.76 27.79
CA SER A 243 0.89 -3.92 28.49
C SER A 243 -0.55 -4.30 28.14
N MET A 244 -0.83 -4.61 26.87
CA MET A 244 -2.16 -5.00 26.41
C MET A 244 -2.56 -6.39 26.96
N GLU A 245 -1.64 -7.35 26.95
CA GLU A 245 -1.81 -8.66 27.59
C GLU A 245 -2.10 -8.54 29.09
N GLY A 246 -1.38 -7.66 29.80
CA GLY A 246 -1.63 -7.39 31.22
C GLY A 246 -3.04 -6.85 31.49
N VAL A 247 -3.54 -5.96 30.63
CA VAL A 247 -4.92 -5.44 30.70
C VAL A 247 -5.94 -6.55 30.42
N ILE A 248 -5.69 -7.42 29.43
CA ILE A 248 -6.55 -8.56 29.12
C ILE A 248 -6.62 -9.53 30.31
N HIS A 249 -5.47 -9.88 30.90
CA HIS A 249 -5.42 -10.75 32.08
C HIS A 249 -6.13 -10.15 33.30
N HIS A 250 -5.99 -8.85 33.54
CA HIS A 250 -6.70 -8.16 34.62
C HIS A 250 -8.23 -8.18 34.41
N ASN A 251 -8.69 -7.91 33.18
CA ASN A 251 -10.11 -7.92 32.85
C ASN A 251 -10.70 -9.33 32.94
N LEU A 252 -9.99 -10.36 32.48
CA LEU A 252 -10.40 -11.76 32.65
C LEU A 252 -10.50 -12.15 34.13
N GLY A 253 -9.51 -11.75 34.95
CA GLY A 253 -9.55 -12.00 36.39
C GLY A 253 -10.77 -11.39 37.08
N ARG A 254 -11.22 -10.20 36.65
CA ARG A 254 -12.45 -9.56 37.16
C ARG A 254 -13.73 -10.26 36.70
N ILE A 255 -13.76 -10.78 35.48
CA ILE A 255 -14.91 -11.53 34.95
C ILE A 255 -15.06 -12.85 35.72
N TYR A 256 -13.97 -13.62 35.85
CA TYR A 256 -14.01 -14.90 36.58
C TYR A 256 -14.26 -14.75 38.09
N ALA A 257 -13.89 -13.62 38.69
CA ALA A 257 -14.23 -13.33 40.09
C ALA A 257 -15.72 -13.00 40.30
N HIS A 258 -16.45 -12.58 39.27
CA HIS A 258 -17.88 -12.25 39.36
C HIS A 258 -18.81 -13.42 39.02
N GLU A 259 -18.31 -14.47 38.34
CA GLU A 259 -19.09 -15.68 37.99
C GLU A 259 -18.99 -16.78 39.06
N GLY A 260 -18.24 -16.55 40.15
CA GLY A 260 -17.98 -17.52 41.22
C GLY A 260 -18.83 -17.37 42.50
N ASP A 261 -19.76 -16.41 42.55
CA ASP A 261 -20.68 -16.16 43.68
C ASP A 261 -22.12 -16.60 43.39
#